data_AF-A0A1E7RKJ9-F1
#
_entry.id   AF-A0A1E7RKJ9-F1
#
_cell.length_a   1.000
_cell.length_b   1.000
_cell.length_c   1.000
_cell.angle_alpha   90.00
_cell.angle_beta   90.00
_cell.angle_gamma   90.00
#
_symmetry.space_group_name_H-M   'P 1'
#
loop_
_entity.id
_entity.type
_entity.pdbx_description
1 polymer ?
#
loop_
_entity_poly.entity_id
_entity_poly.type
_entity_poly.pdbx_seq_one_letter_code
_entity_poly.pdbx_strand_id
1 'polypeptide(L)'
;MLRYALYSERGSDHARNIVPDFSRAGYQGGGVSLPTRPSIPVIKVLEPGNGSDDYRRIQAAIDAVALRATDSRGLRGAVLLQRGHYRLSRTLTIRASGVVLRGEGRGADGTVIRSDVSGKQGKILDVGTSESAVPRAALDARRTAINMEYVPVGAMRITLTSAAGYRVGDTVSIVREPDARWLGPEGIDTARYRWTPSDYAVYNERVVTAVDHDTITLDAPIMDAIEARFGGGSVYRTDPVRISQVGIEDLRLEGDPETGTTNGTADSGPFTALRLGATYNSWVRDVTVRYVSHGFVTRNGVRFNTLQDIAYLDPRYGETQGARRYVFLYEGNAAFNLIQRCYNQGGRHTFVIGARVPGPNVFLDCLSVGDSNDSGPHHRWSTGTLYDNTKGYMLRAQNRRYSGTGHGWAGAQQMFWNTEHDTYVVQAPPFAMNWSVGQVGTIALGKFPPEEPAGIVQSMGQVVTPRSLYLQQLRDRLGEQAVVNVTTGAQREGRIWDSLSARAGE
;
A
#
# COMPACT_ATOMS: atom_id res chain seq x y z
N MET A 1 -0.37 -23.56 15.00
CA MET A 1 0.81 -23.13 14.21
C MET A 1 0.50 -23.41 12.75
N LEU A 2 0.53 -22.39 11.89
CA LEU A 2 0.44 -22.62 10.44
C LEU A 2 1.73 -23.28 9.95
N ARG A 3 1.62 -24.19 8.99
CA ARG A 3 2.79 -24.72 8.26
C ARG A 3 2.78 -24.11 6.87
N TYR A 4 3.83 -23.36 6.54
CA TYR A 4 4.00 -22.75 5.22
C TYR A 4 4.71 -23.74 4.30
N ALA A 5 3.94 -24.57 3.61
CA ALA A 5 4.47 -25.54 2.66
C ALA A 5 5.00 -24.84 1.39
N LEU A 6 5.91 -25.53 0.70
CA LEU A 6 6.34 -25.11 -0.63
C LEU A 6 5.17 -25.27 -1.63
N TYR A 7 5.13 -24.37 -2.62
CA TYR A 7 4.18 -24.41 -3.73
C TYR A 7 4.90 -24.29 -5.07
N SER A 8 4.22 -24.76 -6.12
CA SER A 8 4.65 -24.61 -7.52
C SER A 8 3.90 -23.46 -8.19
N GLU A 9 4.63 -22.64 -8.95
CA GLU A 9 4.05 -21.64 -9.85
C GLU A 9 3.38 -22.27 -11.08
N ARG A 10 2.58 -21.50 -11.83
CA ARG A 10 1.94 -21.98 -13.06
C ARG A 10 3.00 -22.50 -14.04
N GLY A 11 2.81 -23.74 -14.48
CA GLY A 11 3.67 -24.39 -15.49
C GLY A 11 4.91 -25.09 -14.92
N SER A 12 5.00 -25.26 -13.60
CA SER A 12 6.07 -26.00 -12.92
C SER A 12 5.50 -27.15 -12.09
N ASP A 13 6.19 -28.29 -12.13
CA ASP A 13 5.89 -29.45 -11.27
C ASP A 13 6.72 -29.45 -9.97
N HIS A 14 7.66 -28.51 -9.84
CA HIS A 14 8.57 -28.42 -8.70
C HIS A 14 8.11 -27.38 -7.68
N ALA A 15 7.71 -27.84 -6.49
CA ALA A 15 7.39 -26.97 -5.38
C ALA A 15 8.67 -26.37 -4.80
N ARG A 16 8.87 -25.06 -4.99
CA ARG A 16 10.11 -24.35 -4.61
C ARG A 16 9.89 -22.94 -4.05
N ASN A 17 8.65 -22.45 -4.09
CA ASN A 17 8.27 -21.14 -3.58
C ASN A 17 7.55 -21.28 -2.23
N ILE A 18 7.62 -20.28 -1.38
CA ILE A 18 6.89 -20.23 -0.10
C ILE A 18 5.89 -19.07 -0.16
N VAL A 19 4.68 -19.28 0.38
CA VAL A 19 3.70 -18.20 0.52
C VAL A 19 4.36 -16.99 1.22
N PRO A 20 4.31 -15.79 0.63
CA PRO A 20 4.93 -14.59 1.20
C PRO A 20 4.63 -14.36 2.69
N ASP A 21 5.63 -13.95 3.46
CA ASP A 21 5.44 -13.40 4.81
C ASP A 21 4.97 -11.94 4.71
N PHE A 22 3.68 -11.72 4.94
CA PHE A 22 3.04 -10.40 4.91
C PHE A 22 3.13 -9.67 6.25
N SER A 23 3.53 -10.35 7.33
CA SER A 23 3.50 -9.80 8.70
C SER A 23 4.44 -8.63 8.94
N ARG A 24 5.33 -8.36 7.98
CA ARG A 24 6.28 -7.25 7.99
C ARG A 24 5.68 -5.93 7.53
N ALA A 25 4.45 -5.95 7.02
CA ALA A 25 3.74 -4.74 6.64
C ALA A 25 3.28 -3.95 7.87
N GLY A 26 3.43 -2.63 7.79
CA GLY A 26 2.99 -1.67 8.80
C GLY A 26 4.12 -0.95 9.52
N TYR A 27 3.74 -0.02 10.39
CA TYR A 27 4.60 0.81 11.23
C TYR A 27 5.75 0.02 11.86
N GLN A 28 6.98 0.46 11.60
CA GLN A 28 8.22 -0.15 12.10
C GLN A 28 8.38 -1.65 11.79
N GLY A 29 7.84 -2.12 10.66
CA GLY A 29 7.96 -3.51 10.24
C GLY A 29 6.87 -4.43 10.79
N GLY A 30 5.72 -3.86 11.20
CA GLY A 30 4.57 -4.61 11.72
C GLY A 30 4.75 -5.10 13.16
N GLY A 31 3.66 -5.21 13.91
CA GLY A 31 3.67 -5.65 15.32
C GLY A 31 3.99 -4.58 16.36
N VAL A 32 4.22 -3.33 15.94
CA VAL A 32 4.51 -2.20 16.82
C VAL A 32 3.30 -1.28 16.91
N SER A 33 2.91 -0.92 18.12
CA SER A 33 1.82 0.05 18.34
C SER A 33 2.23 1.44 17.84
N LEU A 34 1.27 2.14 17.23
CA LEU A 34 1.44 3.57 16.95
C LEU A 34 1.67 4.35 18.26
N PRO A 35 2.48 5.42 18.26
CA PRO A 35 2.63 6.28 19.43
C PRO A 35 1.25 6.72 19.96
N THR A 36 1.02 6.63 21.27
CA THR A 36 -0.26 7.08 21.84
C THR A 36 -0.36 8.60 21.77
N ARG A 37 -1.57 9.14 21.59
CA ARG A 37 -1.78 10.59 21.48
C ARG A 37 -1.16 11.40 22.62
N PRO A 38 -1.33 10.99 23.90
CA PRO A 38 -0.73 11.71 25.03
C PRO A 38 0.80 11.63 25.07
N SER A 39 1.40 10.62 24.42
CA SER A 39 2.86 10.48 24.35
C SER A 39 3.51 11.45 23.36
N ILE A 40 2.74 12.19 22.56
CA ILE A 40 3.23 13.17 21.59
C ILE A 40 2.89 14.57 22.12
N PRO A 41 3.89 15.40 22.49
CA PRO A 41 3.64 16.72 23.04
C PRO A 41 3.00 17.63 21.98
N VAL A 42 1.95 18.35 22.37
CA VAL A 42 1.35 19.40 21.54
C VAL A 42 2.20 20.65 21.67
N ILE A 43 2.73 21.12 20.54
CA ILE A 43 3.66 22.28 20.48
C ILE A 43 2.93 23.53 20.01
N LYS A 44 1.97 23.36 19.09
CA LYS A 44 1.15 24.44 18.55
C LYS A 44 -0.31 24.03 18.65
N VAL A 45 -1.12 24.97 19.09
CA VAL A 45 -2.58 24.85 19.16
C VAL A 45 -3.16 25.95 18.29
N LEU A 46 -4.13 25.61 17.45
CA LEU A 46 -4.79 26.53 16.54
C LEU A 46 -6.30 26.37 16.65
N GLU A 47 -7.01 27.43 17.00
CA GLU A 47 -8.47 27.53 16.91
C GLU A 47 -8.93 27.74 15.45
N PRO A 48 -10.18 27.47 15.07
CA PRO A 48 -10.72 27.80 13.75
C PRO A 48 -10.59 29.29 13.39
N GLY A 49 -10.41 29.60 12.10
CA GLY A 49 -10.15 30.97 11.63
C GLY A 49 -11.41 31.77 11.30
N ASN A 50 -12.57 31.37 11.83
CA ASN A 50 -13.88 31.99 11.59
C ASN A 50 -14.20 32.23 10.09
N GLY A 51 -13.85 31.27 9.22
CA GLY A 51 -14.13 31.31 7.78
C GLY A 51 -13.05 31.99 6.92
N SER A 52 -12.01 32.58 7.53
CA SER A 52 -10.83 33.06 6.80
C SER A 52 -9.99 31.91 6.23
N ASP A 53 -9.04 32.21 5.33
CA ASP A 53 -8.11 31.20 4.83
C ASP A 53 -7.09 30.82 5.91
N ASP A 54 -7.11 29.55 6.33
CA ASP A 54 -6.28 29.00 7.38
C ASP A 54 -4.95 28.43 6.88
N TYR A 55 -4.74 28.37 5.57
CA TYR A 55 -3.55 27.76 4.98
C TYR A 55 -2.25 28.33 5.58
N ARG A 56 -2.10 29.66 5.60
CA ARG A 56 -0.84 30.29 6.05
C ARG A 56 -0.51 29.97 7.50
N ARG A 57 -1.52 30.00 8.39
CA ARG A 57 -1.31 29.78 9.83
C ARG A 57 -1.08 28.31 10.16
N ILE A 58 -1.77 27.38 9.51
CA ILE A 58 -1.56 25.95 9.71
C ILE A 58 -0.20 25.54 9.15
N GLN A 59 0.16 25.99 7.94
CA GLN A 59 1.48 25.72 7.37
C GLN A 59 2.60 26.31 8.24
N ALA A 60 2.45 27.54 8.73
CA ALA A 60 3.44 28.14 9.64
C ALA A 60 3.58 27.37 10.97
N ALA A 61 2.49 26.80 11.50
CA ALA A 61 2.57 25.95 12.68
C ALA A 61 3.29 24.63 12.40
N ILE A 62 3.01 23.99 11.26
CA ILE A 62 3.73 22.80 10.78
C ILE A 62 5.22 23.10 10.65
N ASP A 63 5.56 24.19 9.98
CA ASP A 63 6.95 24.62 9.75
C ASP A 63 7.66 24.93 11.08
N ALA A 64 6.97 25.57 12.03
CA ALA A 64 7.53 25.86 13.35
C ALA A 64 7.81 24.57 14.15
N VAL A 65 6.95 23.55 14.08
CA VAL A 65 7.20 22.24 14.70
C VAL A 65 8.35 21.53 13.98
N ALA A 66 8.43 21.63 12.66
CA ALA A 66 9.50 21.04 11.86
C ALA A 66 10.90 21.54 12.22
N LEU A 67 11.03 22.72 12.82
CA LEU A 67 12.32 23.29 13.26
C LEU A 67 12.81 22.78 14.62
N ARG A 68 11.96 22.11 15.42
CA ARG A 68 12.34 21.65 16.77
C ARG A 68 13.20 20.40 16.73
N ALA A 69 14.13 20.25 17.67
CA ALA A 69 14.85 18.99 17.83
C ALA A 69 13.89 17.80 18.00
N THR A 70 14.25 16.66 17.39
CA THR A 70 13.53 15.41 17.58
C THR A 70 13.82 14.80 18.95
N ASP A 71 12.84 14.14 19.55
CA ASP A 71 13.05 13.27 20.71
C ASP A 71 13.75 11.94 20.31
N SER A 72 13.97 11.06 21.28
CA SER A 72 14.62 9.76 21.08
C SER A 72 13.86 8.81 20.13
N ARG A 73 12.58 9.08 19.85
CA ARG A 73 11.76 8.32 18.91
C ARG A 73 11.77 8.93 17.51
N GLY A 74 12.36 10.11 17.35
CA GLY A 74 12.37 10.88 16.10
C GLY A 74 11.19 11.87 15.97
N LEU A 75 10.45 12.14 17.04
CA LEU A 75 9.29 13.04 17.03
C LEU A 75 9.66 14.47 17.44
N ARG A 76 9.11 15.46 16.75
CA ARG A 76 9.23 16.90 17.06
C ARG A 76 8.04 17.43 17.85
N GLY A 77 6.88 16.78 17.69
CA GLY A 77 5.64 17.07 18.39
C GLY A 77 4.46 17.25 17.44
N ALA A 78 3.32 17.64 18.01
CA ALA A 78 2.07 17.82 17.28
C ALA A 78 1.69 19.30 17.10
N VAL A 79 1.14 19.60 15.92
CA VAL A 79 0.24 20.72 15.68
C VAL A 79 -1.17 20.21 15.95
N LEU A 80 -1.82 20.74 16.98
CA LEU A 80 -3.21 20.48 17.29
C LEU A 80 -4.09 21.56 16.64
N LEU A 81 -5.00 21.13 15.79
CA LEU A 81 -6.14 21.91 15.34
C LEU A 81 -7.30 21.55 16.25
N GLN A 82 -7.86 22.52 16.95
CA GLN A 82 -9.05 22.27 17.77
C GLN A 82 -10.26 21.93 16.89
N ARG A 83 -11.33 21.43 17.50
CA ARG A 83 -12.58 21.19 16.79
C ARG A 83 -13.10 22.44 16.10
N GLY A 84 -13.75 22.26 14.95
CA GLY A 84 -14.31 23.32 14.12
C GLY A 84 -13.80 23.29 12.68
N HIS A 85 -14.16 24.31 11.91
CA HIS A 85 -13.96 24.34 10.47
C HIS A 85 -12.77 25.21 10.06
N TYR A 86 -11.87 24.61 9.29
CA TYR A 86 -10.68 25.24 8.72
C TYR A 86 -10.80 25.28 7.21
N ARG A 87 -10.60 26.44 6.60
CA ARG A 87 -10.61 26.60 5.13
C ARG A 87 -9.20 26.67 4.59
N LEU A 88 -8.89 25.90 3.55
CA LEU A 88 -7.58 25.89 2.90
C LEU A 88 -7.66 26.34 1.45
N SER A 89 -7.04 27.47 1.13
CA SER A 89 -6.87 27.89 -0.28
C SER A 89 -5.80 27.08 -1.03
N ARG A 90 -4.90 26.38 -0.31
CA ARG A 90 -3.73 25.70 -0.86
C ARG A 90 -3.46 24.38 -0.13
N THR A 91 -2.69 23.51 -0.80
CA THR A 91 -2.24 22.23 -0.26
C THR A 91 -1.34 22.41 0.94
N LEU A 92 -1.68 21.79 2.07
CA LEU A 92 -0.78 21.67 3.22
C LEU A 92 0.33 20.67 2.92
N THR A 93 1.54 20.98 3.38
CA THR A 93 2.70 20.12 3.17
C THR A 93 3.43 19.82 4.46
N ILE A 94 3.83 18.56 4.63
CA ILE A 94 4.73 18.14 5.72
C ILE A 94 5.95 17.51 5.08
N ARG A 95 7.10 18.19 5.18
CA ARG A 95 8.35 17.81 4.50
C ARG A 95 9.48 17.43 5.46
N ALA A 96 9.22 17.43 6.77
CA ALA A 96 10.18 17.09 7.81
C ALA A 96 9.71 15.89 8.63
N SER A 97 10.65 15.07 9.09
CA SER A 97 10.38 13.97 10.01
C SER A 97 9.87 14.47 11.36
N GLY A 98 9.08 13.64 12.03
CA GLY A 98 8.67 13.82 13.43
C GLY A 98 7.50 14.77 13.65
N VAL A 99 6.87 15.29 12.59
CA VAL A 99 5.76 16.23 12.70
C VAL A 99 4.43 15.48 12.70
N VAL A 100 3.56 15.79 13.66
CA VAL A 100 2.19 15.27 13.70
C VAL A 100 1.20 16.40 13.47
N LEU A 101 0.26 16.21 12.55
CA LEU A 101 -0.92 17.06 12.40
C LEU A 101 -2.11 16.33 13.03
N ARG A 102 -2.70 16.92 14.06
CA ARG A 102 -3.76 16.31 14.87
C ARG A 102 -4.98 17.22 14.94
N GLY A 103 -6.17 16.64 14.82
CA GLY A 103 -7.44 17.29 15.14
C GLY A 103 -8.06 16.80 16.46
N GLU A 104 -9.32 17.15 16.69
CA GLU A 104 -10.15 16.73 17.83
C GLU A 104 -11.36 15.90 17.38
N GLY A 105 -11.19 15.06 16.36
CA GLY A 105 -12.19 14.11 15.90
C GLY A 105 -12.41 14.17 14.39
N ARG A 106 -12.78 13.01 13.83
CA ARG A 106 -12.99 12.81 12.39
C ARG A 106 -14.40 13.13 11.88
N GLY A 107 -15.36 13.30 12.80
CA GLY A 107 -16.77 13.53 12.46
C GLY A 107 -17.02 14.98 12.02
N ALA A 108 -18.25 15.26 11.59
CA ALA A 108 -18.66 16.62 11.21
C ALA A 108 -18.50 17.66 12.35
N ASP A 109 -18.71 17.25 13.61
CA ASP A 109 -18.54 18.10 14.81
C ASP A 109 -17.08 18.11 15.35
N GLY A 110 -16.17 17.42 14.67
CA GLY A 110 -14.74 17.36 15.02
C GLY A 110 -13.93 18.48 14.37
N THR A 111 -12.67 18.16 14.01
CA THR A 111 -11.82 19.08 13.23
C THR A 111 -12.03 18.83 11.75
N VAL A 112 -12.63 19.80 11.05
CA VAL A 112 -12.92 19.70 9.63
C VAL A 112 -12.03 20.65 8.84
N ILE A 113 -11.20 20.09 7.95
CA ILE A 113 -10.40 20.85 6.99
C ILE A 113 -11.11 20.78 5.64
N ARG A 114 -11.65 21.92 5.17
CA ARG A 114 -12.24 22.07 3.85
C ARG A 114 -11.27 22.77 2.91
N SER A 115 -11.03 22.18 1.74
CA SER A 115 -10.03 22.67 0.78
C SER A 115 -10.67 23.23 -0.49
N ASP A 116 -10.26 24.44 -0.84
CA ASP A 116 -10.64 25.15 -2.07
C ASP A 116 -9.50 25.17 -3.11
N VAL A 117 -8.50 24.29 -2.96
CA VAL A 117 -7.36 24.21 -3.90
C VAL A 117 -7.89 24.01 -5.33
N SER A 118 -7.53 24.87 -6.27
CA SER A 118 -8.13 24.89 -7.62
C SER A 118 -7.27 24.22 -8.71
N GLY A 119 -6.04 23.83 -8.37
CA GLY A 119 -5.10 23.22 -9.32
C GLY A 119 -5.62 21.91 -9.91
N LYS A 120 -5.15 21.56 -11.12
CA LYS A 120 -5.41 20.26 -11.73
C LYS A 120 -4.90 19.15 -10.81
N GLN A 121 -5.79 18.24 -10.46
CA GLN A 121 -5.55 17.14 -9.53
C GLN A 121 -4.89 17.61 -8.22
N GLY A 122 -5.40 18.70 -7.65
CA GLY A 122 -4.93 19.28 -6.41
C GLY A 122 -5.03 18.31 -5.22
N LYS A 123 -4.19 18.57 -4.21
CA LYS A 123 -4.15 17.78 -2.97
C LYS A 123 -4.60 18.64 -1.79
N ILE A 124 -5.31 18.06 -0.84
CA ILE A 124 -5.59 18.74 0.44
C ILE A 124 -4.32 18.71 1.30
N LEU A 125 -3.76 17.51 1.49
CA LEU A 125 -2.57 17.28 2.28
C LEU A 125 -1.56 16.42 1.51
N ASP A 126 -0.30 16.87 1.50
CA ASP A 126 0.79 16.24 0.77
C ASP A 126 2.01 16.05 1.70
N VAL A 127 2.25 14.80 2.08
CA VAL A 127 3.27 14.42 3.07
C VAL A 127 4.47 13.77 2.39
N GLY A 128 5.66 14.18 2.81
CA GLY A 128 6.94 13.69 2.31
C GLY A 128 7.29 14.29 0.95
N THR A 129 7.90 13.56 0.04
CA THR A 129 8.15 14.04 -1.33
C THR A 129 7.81 12.91 -2.30
N SER A 130 8.65 12.64 -3.29
CA SER A 130 8.61 11.39 -4.03
C SER A 130 10.05 10.98 -4.24
N GLU A 131 10.37 9.72 -3.95
CA GLU A 131 11.63 9.16 -4.41
C GLU A 131 11.58 8.95 -5.93
N SER A 132 12.77 8.81 -6.52
CA SER A 132 12.92 8.24 -7.86
C SER A 132 12.31 6.83 -7.89
N ALA A 133 11.74 6.46 -9.03
CA ALA A 133 11.27 5.09 -9.27
C ALA A 133 12.44 4.08 -9.30
N VAL A 134 13.65 4.54 -9.56
CA VAL A 134 14.88 3.78 -9.35
C VAL A 134 15.49 4.24 -8.03
N PRO A 135 15.61 3.38 -7.01
CA PRO A 135 16.24 3.74 -5.75
C PRO A 135 17.63 4.35 -5.96
N ARG A 136 17.95 5.38 -5.17
CA ARG A 136 19.23 6.08 -5.29
C ARG A 136 20.36 5.13 -4.87
N ALA A 137 21.32 4.88 -5.75
CA ALA A 137 22.54 4.17 -5.38
C ALA A 137 23.31 4.95 -4.30
N ALA A 138 23.87 4.23 -3.34
CA ALA A 138 24.81 4.81 -2.38
C ALA A 138 26.10 5.27 -3.09
N LEU A 139 27.02 5.90 -2.36
CA LEU A 139 28.31 6.35 -2.92
C LEU A 139 29.16 5.18 -3.45
N ASP A 140 28.95 3.97 -2.94
CA ASP A 140 29.50 2.76 -3.53
C ASP A 140 28.58 2.28 -4.66
N ALA A 141 28.98 2.60 -5.90
CA ALA A 141 28.23 2.27 -7.10
C ALA A 141 28.32 0.79 -7.52
N ARG A 142 28.99 -0.07 -6.75
CA ARG A 142 29.14 -1.49 -7.12
C ARG A 142 27.79 -2.19 -7.09
N ARG A 143 27.31 -2.48 -8.28
CA ARG A 143 26.20 -3.38 -8.55
C ARG A 143 26.76 -4.77 -8.85
N THR A 144 26.17 -5.79 -8.24
CA THR A 144 26.62 -7.18 -8.37
C THR A 144 25.48 -8.04 -8.88
N ALA A 145 25.76 -8.93 -9.83
CA ALA A 145 24.78 -9.88 -10.33
C ALA A 145 24.41 -10.93 -9.27
N ILE A 146 23.17 -11.39 -9.32
CA ILE A 146 22.71 -12.57 -8.58
C ILE A 146 23.27 -13.81 -9.28
N ASN A 147 23.90 -14.71 -8.53
CA ASN A 147 24.46 -15.97 -9.01
C ASN A 147 23.57 -17.15 -8.60
N MET A 148 22.33 -17.13 -9.08
CA MET A 148 21.33 -18.18 -8.85
C MET A 148 20.53 -18.38 -10.12
N GLU A 149 20.29 -19.64 -10.51
CA GLU A 149 19.40 -19.94 -11.64
C GLU A 149 17.96 -19.50 -11.34
N TYR A 150 17.53 -19.68 -10.09
CA TYR A 150 16.19 -19.35 -9.60
C TYR A 150 16.25 -18.83 -8.16
N VAL A 151 15.80 -17.59 -7.94
CA VAL A 151 15.51 -17.05 -6.60
C VAL A 151 14.02 -17.22 -6.34
N PRO A 152 13.60 -18.08 -5.39
CA PRO A 152 12.19 -18.34 -5.15
C PRO A 152 11.48 -17.18 -4.43
N VAL A 153 10.16 -17.08 -4.65
CA VAL A 153 9.29 -16.29 -3.78
C VAL A 153 9.41 -16.85 -2.37
N GLY A 154 9.59 -15.96 -1.40
CA GLY A 154 9.89 -16.34 -0.02
C GLY A 154 11.39 -16.40 0.31
N ALA A 155 12.29 -16.32 -0.67
CA ALA A 155 13.73 -16.35 -0.42
C ALA A 155 14.16 -15.21 0.50
N MET A 156 14.92 -15.55 1.55
CA MET A 156 15.60 -14.59 2.44
C MET A 156 17.12 -14.65 2.30
N ARG A 157 17.65 -15.54 1.45
CA ARG A 157 19.09 -15.67 1.17
C ARG A 157 19.31 -15.58 -0.34
N ILE A 158 20.30 -14.80 -0.75
CA ILE A 158 20.65 -14.61 -2.16
C ILE A 158 22.16 -14.76 -2.29
N THR A 159 22.57 -15.64 -3.21
CA THR A 159 23.97 -15.79 -3.60
C THR A 159 24.29 -14.82 -4.73
N LEU A 160 25.36 -14.06 -4.58
CA LEU A 160 25.84 -13.07 -5.53
C LEU A 160 27.07 -13.61 -6.28
N THR A 161 27.47 -12.93 -7.36
CA THR A 161 28.79 -13.20 -7.96
C THR A 161 29.94 -12.72 -7.08
N SER A 162 29.69 -11.70 -6.25
CA SER A 162 30.59 -11.31 -5.14
C SER A 162 29.86 -10.51 -4.07
N ALA A 163 29.87 -10.95 -2.82
CA ALA A 163 29.35 -10.14 -1.72
C ALA A 163 30.40 -9.17 -1.12
N ALA A 164 31.56 -9.02 -1.78
CA ALA A 164 32.66 -8.20 -1.29
C ALA A 164 32.22 -6.77 -0.98
N GLY A 165 32.34 -6.37 0.27
CA GLY A 165 32.01 -5.03 0.75
C GLY A 165 30.56 -4.82 1.15
N TYR A 166 29.65 -5.78 1.00
CA TYR A 166 28.37 -5.77 1.72
C TYR A 166 28.57 -6.06 3.20
N ARG A 167 27.77 -5.43 4.06
CA ARG A 167 27.86 -5.58 5.51
C ARG A 167 26.47 -5.71 6.13
N VAL A 168 26.41 -6.34 7.30
CA VAL A 168 25.19 -6.35 8.12
C VAL A 168 24.77 -4.90 8.40
N GLY A 169 23.49 -4.61 8.20
CA GLY A 169 22.90 -3.27 8.32
C GLY A 169 22.85 -2.48 7.02
N ASP A 170 23.49 -2.94 5.92
CA ASP A 170 23.38 -2.28 4.63
C ASP A 170 21.92 -2.31 4.12
N THR A 171 21.39 -1.15 3.74
CA THR A 171 20.18 -1.07 2.92
C THR A 171 20.54 -1.34 1.47
N VAL A 172 19.93 -2.35 0.87
CA VAL A 172 20.20 -2.81 -0.49
C VAL A 172 18.93 -2.85 -1.32
N SER A 173 19.05 -2.64 -2.62
CA SER A 173 17.98 -2.89 -3.59
C SER A 173 18.27 -4.21 -4.31
N ILE A 174 17.37 -5.18 -4.15
CA ILE A 174 17.36 -6.42 -4.94
C ILE A 174 16.52 -6.15 -6.19
N VAL A 175 17.17 -6.10 -7.35
CA VAL A 175 16.54 -5.74 -8.61
C VAL A 175 16.24 -7.00 -9.41
N ARG A 176 14.97 -7.19 -9.76
CA ARG A 176 14.58 -8.13 -10.82
C ARG A 176 14.72 -7.41 -12.16
N GLU A 177 15.48 -7.97 -13.09
CA GLU A 177 15.79 -7.35 -14.37
C GLU A 177 15.29 -8.25 -15.50
N PRO A 178 13.99 -8.17 -15.86
CA PRO A 178 13.48 -9.01 -16.92
C PRO A 178 14.11 -8.68 -18.26
N ASP A 179 14.18 -9.66 -19.15
CA ASP A 179 14.59 -9.50 -20.55
C ASP A 179 13.39 -9.58 -21.53
N ALA A 180 13.69 -9.53 -22.83
CA ALA A 180 12.68 -9.65 -23.87
C ALA A 180 12.02 -11.05 -23.92
N ARG A 181 12.70 -12.10 -23.43
CA ARG A 181 12.14 -13.46 -23.40
C ARG A 181 11.03 -13.54 -22.36
N TRP A 182 11.20 -12.92 -21.20
CA TRP A 182 10.14 -12.83 -20.19
C TRP A 182 8.88 -12.13 -20.71
N LEU A 183 9.03 -11.10 -21.54
CA LEU A 183 7.88 -10.39 -22.11
C LEU A 183 7.31 -11.03 -23.38
N GLY A 184 8.06 -11.95 -24.00
CA GLY A 184 7.71 -12.62 -25.23
C GLY A 184 6.76 -13.82 -25.04
N PRO A 185 6.47 -14.56 -26.13
CA PRO A 185 5.55 -15.70 -26.12
C PRO A 185 5.97 -16.86 -25.21
N GLU A 186 7.28 -17.01 -24.94
CA GLU A 186 7.82 -17.99 -23.98
C GLU A 186 7.61 -17.58 -22.51
N GLY A 187 7.31 -16.30 -22.29
CA GLY A 187 7.21 -15.65 -20.99
C GLY A 187 5.76 -15.37 -20.59
N ILE A 188 5.50 -14.12 -20.19
CA ILE A 188 4.15 -13.63 -19.85
C ILE A 188 3.42 -12.99 -21.04
N ASP A 189 4.06 -12.94 -22.22
CA ASP A 189 3.49 -12.52 -23.50
C ASP A 189 2.83 -11.12 -23.47
N THR A 190 3.49 -10.17 -22.83
CA THR A 190 3.02 -8.78 -22.66
C THR A 190 3.74 -7.76 -23.55
N ALA A 191 4.77 -8.16 -24.30
CA ALA A 191 5.41 -7.31 -25.31
C ALA A 191 4.38 -6.78 -26.34
N ARG A 192 3.37 -7.60 -26.68
CA ARG A 192 2.21 -7.21 -27.52
C ARG A 192 1.35 -6.08 -26.94
N TYR A 193 1.47 -5.81 -25.65
CA TYR A 193 0.81 -4.69 -24.95
C TYR A 193 1.78 -3.52 -24.72
N ARG A 194 2.90 -3.48 -25.45
CA ARG A 194 3.96 -2.45 -25.40
C ARG A 194 4.72 -2.43 -24.06
N TRP A 195 4.79 -3.55 -23.36
CA TRP A 195 5.70 -3.68 -22.23
C TRP A 195 7.13 -3.77 -22.75
N THR A 196 8.06 -3.05 -22.13
CA THR A 196 9.50 -3.13 -22.43
C THR A 196 10.27 -3.64 -21.22
N PRO A 197 11.39 -4.37 -21.40
CA PRO A 197 12.14 -4.95 -20.28
C PRO A 197 12.52 -3.91 -19.22
N SER A 198 13.01 -2.74 -19.64
CA SER A 198 13.41 -1.64 -18.75
C SER A 198 12.25 -1.08 -17.92
N ASP A 199 11.02 -1.08 -18.44
CA ASP A 199 9.85 -0.61 -17.71
C ASP A 199 9.46 -1.55 -16.56
N TYR A 200 9.91 -2.81 -16.58
CA TYR A 200 9.51 -3.83 -15.60
C TYR A 200 10.68 -4.33 -14.77
N ALA A 201 11.77 -3.55 -14.68
CA ALA A 201 12.71 -3.69 -13.59
C ALA A 201 12.00 -3.38 -12.26
N VAL A 202 12.00 -4.34 -11.33
CA VAL A 202 11.33 -4.20 -10.02
C VAL A 202 12.37 -4.13 -8.92
N TYR A 203 12.25 -3.11 -8.09
CA TYR A 203 13.23 -2.79 -7.04
C TYR A 203 12.70 -3.19 -5.67
N ASN A 204 13.33 -4.19 -5.06
CA ASN A 204 12.96 -4.70 -3.74
C ASN A 204 14.00 -4.27 -2.71
N GLU A 205 13.72 -3.19 -1.99
CA GLU A 205 14.64 -2.72 -0.95
C GLU A 205 14.60 -3.65 0.27
N ARG A 206 15.77 -4.01 0.82
CA ARG A 206 15.97 -4.94 1.94
C ARG A 206 17.12 -4.45 2.81
N VAL A 207 17.24 -5.02 4.01
CA VAL A 207 18.40 -4.82 4.90
C VAL A 207 19.17 -6.14 4.99
N VAL A 208 20.50 -6.07 4.85
CA VAL A 208 21.37 -7.23 5.02
C VAL A 208 21.46 -7.58 6.51
N THR A 209 21.12 -8.80 6.87
CA THR A 209 21.13 -9.30 8.26
C THR A 209 22.30 -10.26 8.54
N ALA A 210 22.87 -10.87 7.50
CA ALA A 210 24.09 -11.66 7.59
C ALA A 210 24.81 -11.68 6.23
N VAL A 211 26.13 -11.87 6.26
CA VAL A 211 26.98 -12.10 5.08
C VAL A 211 27.81 -13.35 5.34
N ASP A 212 27.76 -14.30 4.42
CA ASP A 212 28.49 -15.57 4.47
C ASP A 212 29.02 -15.89 3.08
N HIS A 213 30.33 -15.74 2.90
CA HIS A 213 30.99 -15.74 1.58
C HIS A 213 30.26 -14.81 0.62
N ASP A 214 29.76 -15.31 -0.52
CA ASP A 214 29.01 -14.54 -1.50
C ASP A 214 27.50 -14.57 -1.29
N THR A 215 27.02 -15.10 -0.15
CA THR A 215 25.60 -15.13 0.20
C THR A 215 25.25 -14.02 1.19
N ILE A 216 24.25 -13.21 0.86
CA ILE A 216 23.64 -12.28 1.80
C ILE A 216 22.32 -12.84 2.34
N THR A 217 22.04 -12.63 3.62
CA THR A 217 20.73 -12.86 4.24
C THR A 217 20.00 -11.54 4.40
N LEU A 218 18.70 -11.53 4.16
CA LEU A 218 17.84 -10.36 4.10
C LEU A 218 16.92 -10.28 5.31
N ASP A 219 16.42 -9.09 5.62
CA ASP A 219 15.43 -8.84 6.67
C ASP A 219 14.02 -9.34 6.32
N ALA A 220 13.71 -9.46 5.03
CA ALA A 220 12.39 -9.82 4.53
C ALA A 220 12.46 -10.63 3.22
N PRO A 221 11.45 -11.47 2.93
CA PRO A 221 11.46 -12.33 1.75
C PRO A 221 11.30 -11.55 0.44
N ILE A 222 11.79 -12.13 -0.65
CA ILE A 222 11.52 -11.67 -2.02
C ILE A 222 10.09 -12.07 -2.44
N MET A 223 9.37 -11.15 -3.09
CA MET A 223 7.95 -11.34 -3.46
C MET A 223 7.71 -11.67 -4.92
N ASP A 224 8.75 -11.60 -5.76
CA ASP A 224 8.70 -11.92 -7.17
C ASP A 224 9.91 -12.79 -7.52
N ALA A 225 9.68 -13.91 -8.20
CA ALA A 225 10.77 -14.83 -8.54
C ALA A 225 11.75 -14.14 -9.51
N ILE A 226 13.04 -14.41 -9.29
CA ILE A 226 14.12 -13.91 -10.16
C ILE A 226 14.74 -15.12 -10.85
N GLU A 227 14.61 -15.20 -12.17
CA GLU A 227 15.05 -16.35 -12.96
C GLU A 227 16.13 -15.93 -13.96
N ALA A 228 17.27 -16.63 -13.96
CA ALA A 228 18.38 -16.31 -14.85
C ALA A 228 17.99 -16.42 -16.34
N ARG A 229 17.11 -17.37 -16.69
CA ARG A 229 16.59 -17.56 -18.05
C ARG A 229 15.75 -16.39 -18.59
N PHE A 230 15.31 -15.49 -17.69
CA PHE A 230 14.48 -14.33 -17.97
C PHE A 230 15.20 -13.01 -17.65
N GLY A 231 16.53 -13.01 -17.68
CA GLY A 231 17.37 -11.83 -17.45
C GLY A 231 18.00 -11.77 -16.05
N GLY A 232 17.48 -12.53 -15.09
CA GLY A 232 18.02 -12.59 -13.73
C GLY A 232 17.84 -11.28 -12.97
N GLY A 233 18.87 -10.91 -12.21
CA GLY A 233 18.82 -9.72 -11.36
C GLY A 233 20.15 -9.39 -10.72
N SER A 234 20.12 -8.34 -9.92
CA SER A 234 21.31 -7.77 -9.31
C SER A 234 21.01 -7.09 -7.99
N VAL A 235 22.07 -6.79 -7.24
CA VAL A 235 22.03 -6.13 -5.95
C VAL A 235 22.95 -4.92 -5.96
N TYR A 236 22.52 -3.83 -5.34
CA TYR A 236 23.36 -2.69 -5.02
C TYR A 236 22.90 -2.03 -3.71
N ARG A 237 23.82 -1.35 -3.02
CA ARG A 237 23.47 -0.52 -1.85
C ARG A 237 22.67 0.70 -2.25
N THR A 238 21.65 1.03 -1.49
CA THR A 238 20.81 2.22 -1.70
C THR A 238 20.82 3.13 -0.48
N ASP A 239 20.73 4.43 -0.73
CA ASP A 239 20.63 5.49 0.28
C ASP A 239 19.31 6.26 0.08
N PRO A 240 18.18 5.70 0.54
CA PRO A 240 16.87 6.32 0.39
C PRO A 240 16.76 7.58 1.24
N VAL A 241 16.14 8.63 0.69
CA VAL A 241 15.93 9.90 1.39
C VAL A 241 14.45 10.05 1.68
N ARG A 242 14.08 9.76 2.92
CA ARG A 242 12.69 9.72 3.38
C ARG A 242 12.51 10.54 4.63
N ILE A 243 11.32 11.08 4.80
CA ILE A 243 10.91 11.59 6.12
C ILE A 243 10.23 10.47 6.89
N SER A 244 10.29 10.54 8.21
CA SER A 244 9.78 9.50 9.10
C SER A 244 9.03 10.04 10.29
N GLN A 245 8.30 9.17 11.00
CA GLN A 245 7.56 9.54 12.21
C GLN A 245 6.58 10.70 11.96
N VAL A 246 5.92 10.70 10.81
CA VAL A 246 4.87 11.67 10.48
C VAL A 246 3.52 11.07 10.80
N GLY A 247 2.68 11.81 11.52
CA GLY A 247 1.33 11.38 11.91
C GLY A 247 0.26 12.33 11.40
N ILE A 248 -0.79 11.79 10.78
CA ILE A 248 -2.02 12.54 10.48
C ILE A 248 -3.15 11.91 11.28
N GLU A 249 -3.76 12.67 12.18
CA GLU A 249 -4.63 12.11 13.21
C GLU A 249 -5.92 12.91 13.44
N ASP A 250 -7.01 12.20 13.74
CA ASP A 250 -8.19 12.73 14.41
C ASP A 250 -8.86 13.91 13.68
N LEU A 251 -8.99 13.84 12.37
CA LEU A 251 -9.52 14.95 11.57
C LEU A 251 -10.31 14.50 10.35
N ARG A 252 -11.08 15.42 9.80
CA ARG A 252 -11.84 15.26 8.56
C ARG A 252 -11.24 16.12 7.45
N LEU A 253 -11.02 15.54 6.28
CA LEU A 253 -10.58 16.23 5.07
C LEU A 253 -11.73 16.28 4.07
N GLU A 254 -12.15 17.48 3.69
CA GLU A 254 -13.23 17.71 2.73
C GLU A 254 -12.72 18.44 1.50
N GLY A 255 -13.02 17.88 0.33
CA GLY A 255 -13.04 18.65 -0.90
C GLY A 255 -14.25 19.58 -0.98
N ASP A 256 -14.57 20.03 -2.19
CA ASP A 256 -15.72 20.90 -2.42
C ASP A 256 -17.01 20.06 -2.60
N PRO A 257 -18.01 20.19 -1.70
CA PRO A 257 -19.28 19.47 -1.81
C PRO A 257 -20.08 19.80 -3.06
N GLU A 258 -19.85 20.98 -3.67
CA GLU A 258 -20.51 21.40 -4.91
C GLU A 258 -19.83 20.84 -6.16
N THR A 259 -18.70 20.13 -6.00
CA THR A 259 -18.06 19.45 -7.13
C THR A 259 -19.04 18.44 -7.77
N GLY A 260 -19.17 18.53 -9.09
CA GLY A 260 -20.09 17.72 -9.88
C GLY A 260 -19.91 16.21 -9.70
N THR A 261 -21.03 15.50 -9.77
CA THR A 261 -21.11 14.02 -9.71
C THR A 261 -21.43 13.41 -11.08
N THR A 262 -21.54 14.23 -12.13
CA THR A 262 -21.81 13.79 -13.50
C THR A 262 -20.54 13.62 -14.34
N ASN A 263 -20.64 12.81 -15.40
CA ASN A 263 -19.55 12.63 -16.35
C ASN A 263 -19.09 13.97 -16.97
N GLY A 264 -17.78 14.10 -17.24
CA GLY A 264 -17.20 15.35 -17.76
C GLY A 264 -16.84 16.40 -16.70
N THR A 265 -17.15 16.18 -15.41
CA THR A 265 -16.67 17.04 -14.31
C THR A 265 -15.15 17.21 -14.41
N ALA A 266 -14.64 18.44 -14.33
CA ALA A 266 -13.21 18.71 -14.47
C ALA A 266 -12.38 18.13 -13.29
N ASP A 267 -11.16 17.68 -13.58
CA ASP A 267 -10.21 17.19 -12.55
C ASP A 267 -9.50 18.35 -11.81
N SER A 268 -9.99 19.58 -11.91
CA SER A 268 -9.51 20.73 -11.13
C SER A 268 -10.14 20.71 -9.74
N GLY A 269 -9.37 21.07 -8.72
CA GLY A 269 -9.90 21.11 -7.36
C GLY A 269 -9.11 20.26 -6.36
N PRO A 270 -9.65 20.07 -5.14
CA PRO A 270 -9.20 19.09 -4.16
C PRO A 270 -9.48 17.65 -4.63
N PHE A 271 -8.76 17.21 -5.64
CA PHE A 271 -8.96 15.90 -6.26
C PHE A 271 -8.46 14.75 -5.37
N THR A 272 -7.36 14.94 -4.63
CA THR A 272 -6.78 13.95 -3.71
C THR A 272 -6.80 14.49 -2.29
N ALA A 273 -7.34 13.74 -1.31
CA ALA A 273 -7.31 14.19 0.07
C ALA A 273 -5.90 14.09 0.67
N LEU A 274 -5.34 12.87 0.72
CA LEU A 274 -4.04 12.64 1.34
C LEU A 274 -3.12 11.87 0.41
N ARG A 275 -1.93 12.45 0.17
CA ARG A 275 -0.83 11.77 -0.51
C ARG A 275 0.37 11.61 0.42
N LEU A 276 0.90 10.38 0.48
CA LEU A 276 2.18 10.06 1.11
C LEU A 276 3.21 9.74 0.02
N GLY A 277 4.42 10.27 0.11
CA GLY A 277 5.52 9.86 -0.77
C GLY A 277 6.87 10.02 -0.07
N ALA A 278 7.84 9.14 -0.32
CA ALA A 278 9.11 9.12 0.42
C ALA A 278 8.92 9.17 1.95
N THR A 279 7.97 8.38 2.48
CA THR A 279 7.67 8.32 3.92
C THR A 279 8.02 6.96 4.50
N TYR A 280 8.58 6.97 5.69
CA TYR A 280 9.06 5.78 6.38
C TYR A 280 8.54 5.75 7.82
N ASN A 281 8.09 4.61 8.35
CA ASN A 281 7.62 4.52 9.75
C ASN A 281 6.67 5.67 10.14
N SER A 282 5.65 5.91 9.32
CA SER A 282 4.67 6.98 9.50
C SER A 282 3.25 6.42 9.54
N TRP A 283 2.27 7.24 9.93
CA TRP A 283 0.92 6.74 10.12
C TRP A 283 -0.18 7.75 9.80
N VAL A 284 -1.35 7.19 9.51
CA VAL A 284 -2.62 7.92 9.46
C VAL A 284 -3.59 7.18 10.35
N ARG A 285 -4.25 7.90 11.26
CA ARG A 285 -5.15 7.29 12.24
C ARG A 285 -6.37 8.16 12.42
N ASP A 286 -7.54 7.56 12.40
CA ASP A 286 -8.79 8.26 12.75
C ASP A 286 -9.06 9.46 11.84
N VAL A 287 -8.99 9.23 10.52
CA VAL A 287 -9.19 10.26 9.49
C VAL A 287 -10.35 9.89 8.57
N THR A 288 -11.27 10.84 8.36
CA THR A 288 -12.38 10.70 7.41
C THR A 288 -12.17 11.65 6.23
N VAL A 289 -12.41 11.15 5.01
CA VAL A 289 -12.25 11.90 3.76
C VAL A 289 -13.59 12.00 3.05
N ARG A 290 -13.94 13.20 2.56
CA ARG A 290 -15.15 13.45 1.76
C ARG A 290 -14.90 14.35 0.56
N TYR A 291 -15.78 14.22 -0.43
CA TYR A 291 -15.88 15.12 -1.58
C TYR A 291 -14.64 15.20 -2.48
N VAL A 292 -13.78 14.18 -2.45
CA VAL A 292 -12.59 14.08 -3.31
C VAL A 292 -12.70 12.88 -4.25
N SER A 293 -11.89 12.89 -5.32
CA SER A 293 -11.75 11.73 -6.21
C SER A 293 -10.80 10.68 -5.65
N HIS A 294 -9.72 11.05 -4.97
CA HIS A 294 -8.75 10.10 -4.40
C HIS A 294 -8.67 10.26 -2.90
N GLY A 295 -8.79 9.15 -2.17
CA GLY A 295 -8.76 9.15 -0.71
C GLY A 295 -7.34 9.24 -0.17
N PHE A 296 -6.72 8.07 -0.02
CA PHE A 296 -5.43 7.85 0.60
C PHE A 296 -4.49 7.21 -0.42
N VAL A 297 -3.48 7.97 -0.86
CA VAL A 297 -2.61 7.58 -1.98
C VAL A 297 -1.16 7.54 -1.53
N THR A 298 -0.45 6.45 -1.83
CA THR A 298 1.01 6.40 -1.71
C THR A 298 1.71 6.72 -3.03
N ARG A 299 3.00 7.08 -2.95
CA ARG A 299 3.91 7.25 -4.09
C ARG A 299 5.24 6.55 -3.80
N ASN A 300 6.21 6.70 -4.70
CA ASN A 300 7.53 6.09 -4.57
C ASN A 300 8.18 6.36 -3.20
N GLY A 301 8.79 5.33 -2.64
CA GLY A 301 9.55 5.42 -1.38
C GLY A 301 8.70 5.37 -0.11
N VAL A 302 7.42 4.99 -0.20
CA VAL A 302 6.56 4.80 0.97
C VAL A 302 6.78 3.41 1.54
N ARG A 303 7.30 3.31 2.77
CA ARG A 303 7.63 2.02 3.40
C ARG A 303 7.35 1.97 4.90
N PHE A 304 6.85 0.83 5.39
CA PHE A 304 6.53 0.60 6.80
C PHE A 304 5.56 1.62 7.39
N ASN A 305 4.51 1.97 6.65
CA ASN A 305 3.48 2.88 7.12
C ASN A 305 2.21 2.13 7.50
N THR A 306 1.52 2.60 8.55
CA THR A 306 0.20 2.09 8.94
C THR A 306 -0.85 3.18 8.76
N LEU A 307 -1.85 2.90 7.95
CA LEU A 307 -3.04 3.72 7.81
C LEU A 307 -4.18 2.93 8.43
N GLN A 308 -4.73 3.41 9.54
CA GLN A 308 -5.72 2.65 10.29
C GLN A 308 -6.92 3.48 10.69
N ASP A 309 -8.05 2.83 10.83
CA ASP A 309 -9.26 3.48 11.34
C ASP A 309 -9.59 4.70 10.47
N ILE A 310 -9.69 4.52 9.16
CA ILE A 310 -9.93 5.59 8.19
C ILE A 310 -11.23 5.36 7.43
N ALA A 311 -11.85 6.44 6.96
CA ALA A 311 -13.09 6.39 6.18
C ALA A 311 -13.01 7.27 4.91
N TYR A 312 -13.65 6.81 3.85
CA TYR A 312 -13.86 7.57 2.61
C TYR A 312 -15.35 7.55 2.26
N LEU A 313 -15.95 8.73 2.20
CA LEU A 313 -17.40 8.92 2.11
C LEU A 313 -17.73 9.94 1.01
N ASP A 314 -18.94 9.85 0.46
CA ASP A 314 -19.54 10.88 -0.40
C ASP A 314 -18.58 11.44 -1.48
N PRO A 315 -18.11 10.58 -2.40
CA PRO A 315 -17.13 10.98 -3.40
C PRO A 315 -17.73 11.88 -4.48
N ARG A 316 -17.00 12.94 -4.85
CA ARG A 316 -17.32 13.80 -5.99
C ARG A 316 -16.45 13.48 -7.21
N TYR A 317 -16.51 14.31 -8.25
CA TYR A 317 -15.79 14.18 -9.53
C TYR A 317 -16.37 13.19 -10.55
N GLY A 318 -17.70 13.18 -10.71
CA GLY A 318 -18.34 12.48 -11.84
C GLY A 318 -18.54 10.96 -11.69
N GLU A 319 -19.30 10.36 -12.62
CA GLU A 319 -19.41 8.89 -12.77
C GLU A 319 -18.20 8.28 -13.51
N THR A 320 -17.63 7.23 -12.89
CA THR A 320 -16.94 6.03 -13.41
C THR A 320 -16.13 6.06 -14.72
N GLN A 321 -15.57 7.18 -15.17
CA GLN A 321 -14.59 7.21 -16.27
C GLN A 321 -13.15 7.47 -15.80
N GLY A 322 -12.17 7.03 -16.59
CA GLY A 322 -10.76 7.40 -16.42
C GLY A 322 -10.13 6.88 -15.12
N ALA A 323 -9.23 7.66 -14.51
CA ALA A 323 -8.56 7.33 -13.25
C ALA A 323 -9.15 8.16 -12.09
N ARG A 324 -10.35 7.82 -11.62
CA ARG A 324 -11.10 8.55 -10.58
C ARG A 324 -11.64 7.60 -9.52
N ARG A 325 -11.90 8.11 -8.31
CA ARG A 325 -12.46 7.34 -7.18
C ARG A 325 -11.58 6.18 -6.74
N TYR A 326 -10.26 6.43 -6.63
CA TYR A 326 -9.30 5.48 -6.06
C TYR A 326 -9.14 5.76 -4.58
N VAL A 327 -9.54 4.80 -3.77
CA VAL A 327 -9.80 5.07 -2.35
C VAL A 327 -8.56 4.81 -1.52
N PHE A 328 -8.15 3.55 -1.43
CA PHE A 328 -6.98 3.10 -0.70
C PHE A 328 -5.97 2.59 -1.73
N LEU A 329 -5.08 3.47 -2.16
CA LEU A 329 -4.20 3.25 -3.30
C LEU A 329 -2.74 3.13 -2.87
N TYR A 330 -2.19 1.93 -3.03
CA TYR A 330 -0.74 1.76 -3.05
C TYR A 330 -0.23 2.02 -4.46
N GLU A 331 0.60 3.04 -4.60
CA GLU A 331 1.26 3.42 -5.85
C GLU A 331 2.73 3.75 -5.65
N GLY A 332 3.48 3.62 -6.74
CA GLY A 332 4.93 3.73 -6.74
C GLY A 332 5.60 2.54 -6.06
N ASN A 333 6.93 2.59 -5.88
CA ASN A 333 7.66 1.56 -5.14
C ASN A 333 7.33 1.63 -3.63
N ALA A 334 6.09 1.29 -3.28
CA ALA A 334 5.54 1.35 -1.95
C ALA A 334 5.37 -0.08 -1.41
N ALA A 335 6.29 -0.52 -0.56
CA ALA A 335 6.30 -1.86 0.01
C ALA A 335 6.18 -1.82 1.53
N PHE A 336 5.76 -2.92 2.13
CA PHE A 336 5.60 -3.11 3.57
C PHE A 336 4.60 -2.15 4.22
N ASN A 337 3.54 -1.76 3.52
CA ASN A 337 2.52 -0.88 4.08
C ASN A 337 1.26 -1.66 4.49
N LEU A 338 0.63 -1.19 5.57
CA LEU A 338 -0.60 -1.75 6.13
C LEU A 338 -1.72 -0.71 6.10
N ILE A 339 -2.85 -1.07 5.47
CA ILE A 339 -4.12 -0.35 5.61
C ILE A 339 -5.07 -1.28 6.36
N GLN A 340 -5.64 -0.82 7.47
CA GLN A 340 -6.55 -1.65 8.27
C GLN A 340 -7.73 -0.92 8.90
N ARG A 341 -8.81 -1.64 9.22
CA ARG A 341 -10.03 -1.10 9.85
C ARG A 341 -10.59 0.08 9.08
N CYS A 342 -10.69 -0.08 7.77
CA CYS A 342 -11.03 0.98 6.85
C CYS A 342 -12.45 0.82 6.28
N TYR A 343 -13.15 1.93 6.10
CA TYR A 343 -14.51 1.98 5.54
C TYR A 343 -14.54 2.83 4.27
N ASN A 344 -15.20 2.34 3.23
CA ASN A 344 -15.45 3.07 1.99
C ASN A 344 -16.93 3.05 1.66
N GLN A 345 -17.45 4.19 1.20
CA GLN A 345 -18.77 4.30 0.60
C GLN A 345 -18.72 5.05 -0.73
N GLY A 346 -19.13 4.38 -1.81
CA GLY A 346 -19.30 4.99 -3.14
C GLY A 346 -18.03 5.14 -3.99
N GLY A 347 -16.89 4.62 -3.52
CA GLY A 347 -15.64 4.53 -4.30
C GLY A 347 -15.80 3.75 -5.62
N ARG A 348 -14.79 3.79 -6.49
CA ARG A 348 -14.81 2.97 -7.72
C ARG A 348 -13.87 1.79 -7.62
N HIS A 349 -12.59 2.06 -7.40
CA HIS A 349 -11.60 1.04 -7.08
C HIS A 349 -11.19 1.30 -5.63
N THR A 350 -11.53 0.37 -4.74
CA THR A 350 -11.41 0.61 -3.30
C THR A 350 -10.05 0.18 -2.75
N PHE A 351 -9.72 -1.11 -2.82
CA PHE A 351 -8.45 -1.66 -2.33
C PHE A 351 -7.50 -1.87 -3.52
N VAL A 352 -6.70 -0.85 -3.84
CA VAL A 352 -6.02 -0.74 -5.14
C VAL A 352 -4.52 -0.82 -5.01
N ILE A 353 -3.90 -1.62 -5.89
CA ILE A 353 -2.46 -1.61 -6.11
C ILE A 353 -2.16 -1.15 -7.54
N GLY A 354 -1.33 -0.11 -7.67
CA GLY A 354 -0.91 0.43 -8.95
C GLY A 354 0.17 -0.39 -9.66
N ALA A 355 0.68 0.15 -10.77
CA ALA A 355 1.70 -0.48 -11.59
C ALA A 355 3.01 -0.76 -10.82
N ARG A 356 3.51 -2.00 -10.92
CA ARG A 356 4.85 -2.44 -10.48
C ARG A 356 5.15 -2.21 -9.01
N VAL A 357 4.11 -2.05 -8.19
CA VAL A 357 4.26 -1.89 -6.74
C VAL A 357 4.75 -3.22 -6.16
N PRO A 358 5.93 -3.26 -5.51
CA PRO A 358 6.44 -4.46 -4.89
C PRO A 358 5.82 -4.68 -3.51
N GLY A 359 5.57 -5.93 -3.17
CA GLY A 359 5.09 -6.35 -1.86
C GLY A 359 6.18 -6.52 -0.80
N PRO A 360 5.80 -6.91 0.43
CA PRO A 360 4.42 -7.20 0.88
C PRO A 360 3.62 -5.92 1.09
N ASN A 361 2.34 -5.88 0.69
CA ASN A 361 1.38 -4.87 1.17
C ASN A 361 0.12 -5.57 1.67
N VAL A 362 -0.58 -4.95 2.63
CA VAL A 362 -1.70 -5.58 3.32
C VAL A 362 -2.89 -4.64 3.44
N PHE A 363 -4.07 -5.15 3.06
CA PHE A 363 -5.36 -4.64 3.49
C PHE A 363 -5.95 -5.61 4.51
N LEU A 364 -6.19 -5.16 5.75
CA LEU A 364 -6.69 -5.99 6.85
C LEU A 364 -7.99 -5.44 7.43
N ASP A 365 -9.04 -6.26 7.49
CA ASP A 365 -10.31 -5.89 8.10
C ASP A 365 -10.89 -4.59 7.52
N CYS A 366 -11.24 -4.60 6.24
CA CYS A 366 -11.78 -3.43 5.56
C CYS A 366 -13.13 -3.72 4.91
N LEU A 367 -13.99 -2.71 4.88
CA LEU A 367 -15.34 -2.77 4.32
C LEU A 367 -15.52 -1.70 3.24
N SER A 368 -16.04 -2.12 2.09
CA SER A 368 -16.48 -1.28 0.99
C SER A 368 -17.97 -1.49 0.76
N VAL A 369 -18.71 -0.40 0.59
CA VAL A 369 -20.14 -0.40 0.26
C VAL A 369 -20.38 0.50 -0.95
N GLY A 370 -21.15 -0.01 -1.92
CA GLY A 370 -21.52 0.76 -3.11
C GLY A 370 -20.33 1.08 -4.01
N ASP A 371 -19.27 0.27 -3.99
CA ASP A 371 -18.19 0.38 -4.96
C ASP A 371 -18.66 -0.01 -6.37
N SER A 372 -18.31 0.81 -7.36
CA SER A 372 -18.80 0.62 -8.73
C SER A 372 -17.90 -0.24 -9.62
N ASN A 373 -16.74 -0.70 -9.12
CA ASN A 373 -15.81 -1.53 -9.88
C ASN A 373 -14.85 -2.32 -8.98
N ASP A 374 -13.89 -3.01 -9.58
CA ASP A 374 -13.05 -3.98 -8.90
C ASP A 374 -11.96 -3.38 -8.01
N SER A 375 -11.83 -3.94 -6.81
CA SER A 375 -10.62 -3.95 -6.00
C SER A 375 -9.65 -5.02 -6.53
N GLY A 376 -8.39 -4.95 -6.09
CA GLY A 376 -7.33 -5.84 -6.56
C GLY A 376 -6.15 -5.07 -7.19
N PRO A 377 -5.17 -5.80 -7.73
CA PRO A 377 -4.15 -5.19 -8.57
C PRO A 377 -4.81 -4.53 -9.79
N HIS A 378 -4.50 -3.25 -10.00
CA HIS A 378 -5.14 -2.46 -11.04
C HIS A 378 -4.55 -2.73 -12.43
N HIS A 379 -3.22 -2.78 -12.55
CA HIS A 379 -2.52 -2.97 -13.81
C HIS A 379 -1.02 -3.22 -13.60
N ARG A 380 -0.35 -3.80 -14.60
CA ARG A 380 1.11 -3.80 -14.78
C ARG A 380 1.92 -4.39 -13.61
N TRP A 381 1.73 -5.68 -13.35
CA TRP A 381 2.63 -6.52 -12.56
C TRP A 381 2.99 -6.00 -11.15
N SER A 382 1.98 -5.72 -10.33
CA SER A 382 2.21 -5.58 -8.89
C SER A 382 2.38 -6.95 -8.23
N THR A 383 3.19 -7.03 -7.17
CA THR A 383 3.53 -8.33 -6.55
C THR A 383 3.28 -8.33 -5.04
N GLY A 384 2.94 -9.50 -4.49
CA GLY A 384 2.90 -9.72 -3.04
C GLY A 384 1.91 -8.83 -2.29
N THR A 385 0.62 -8.88 -2.61
CA THR A 385 -0.41 -8.18 -1.84
C THR A 385 -1.34 -9.16 -1.17
N LEU A 386 -1.62 -8.92 0.11
CA LEU A 386 -2.59 -9.66 0.90
C LEU A 386 -3.85 -8.82 1.12
N TYR A 387 -4.97 -9.36 0.68
CA TYR A 387 -6.31 -8.90 1.00
C TYR A 387 -6.86 -9.86 2.08
N ASP A 388 -6.95 -9.39 3.31
CA ASP A 388 -7.26 -10.22 4.48
C ASP A 388 -8.50 -9.67 5.18
N ASN A 389 -9.59 -10.45 5.19
CA ASN A 389 -10.89 -10.01 5.70
C ASN A 389 -11.37 -8.67 5.11
N THR A 390 -11.23 -8.51 3.80
CA THR A 390 -11.84 -7.40 3.05
C THR A 390 -13.22 -7.79 2.53
N LYS A 391 -14.15 -6.83 2.53
CA LYS A 391 -15.50 -6.96 1.94
C LYS A 391 -15.81 -5.85 0.94
N GLY A 392 -16.46 -6.18 -0.18
CA GLY A 392 -16.80 -5.21 -1.24
C GLY A 392 -17.51 -5.84 -2.45
N TYR A 393 -17.56 -5.12 -3.58
CA TYR A 393 -18.28 -5.60 -4.76
C TYR A 393 -17.47 -6.63 -5.57
N MET A 394 -16.34 -6.21 -6.15
CA MET A 394 -15.53 -7.06 -7.03
C MET A 394 -14.09 -7.12 -6.55
N LEU A 395 -13.48 -8.31 -6.52
CA LEU A 395 -12.05 -8.49 -6.23
C LEU A 395 -11.36 -9.31 -7.33
N ARG A 396 -10.42 -8.70 -8.07
CA ARG A 396 -9.87 -9.32 -9.28
C ARG A 396 -8.35 -9.26 -9.38
N ALA A 397 -7.72 -10.43 -9.46
CA ALA A 397 -6.36 -10.63 -9.93
C ALA A 397 -6.42 -11.36 -11.28
N GLN A 398 -6.23 -10.63 -12.38
CA GLN A 398 -6.48 -11.14 -13.74
C GLN A 398 -5.52 -10.55 -14.78
N ASN A 399 -5.43 -11.21 -15.94
CA ASN A 399 -4.85 -10.63 -17.15
C ASN A 399 -5.85 -9.64 -17.77
N ARG A 400 -5.51 -8.35 -17.73
CA ARG A 400 -6.31 -7.28 -18.34
C ARG A 400 -5.94 -7.01 -19.80
N ARG A 401 -4.99 -7.76 -20.36
CA ARG A 401 -4.61 -7.73 -21.77
C ARG A 401 -4.34 -6.29 -22.27
N TYR A 402 -5.01 -5.91 -23.36
CA TYR A 402 -4.88 -4.61 -24.01
C TYR A 402 -5.70 -3.49 -23.35
N SER A 403 -6.32 -3.73 -22.18
CA SER A 403 -7.10 -2.70 -21.49
C SER A 403 -6.27 -1.44 -21.23
N GLY A 404 -6.93 -0.28 -21.36
CA GLY A 404 -6.31 1.03 -21.14
C GLY A 404 -5.09 1.24 -22.05
N THR A 405 -3.95 1.50 -21.42
CA THR A 405 -2.68 1.77 -22.12
C THR A 405 -1.75 0.54 -22.18
N GLY A 406 -2.31 -0.66 -22.13
CA GLY A 406 -1.55 -1.92 -22.04
C GLY A 406 -1.40 -2.39 -20.60
N HIS A 407 -2.53 -2.72 -19.95
CA HIS A 407 -2.57 -3.11 -18.54
C HIS A 407 -1.97 -4.50 -18.28
N GLY A 408 -2.05 -5.43 -19.24
CA GLY A 408 -1.49 -6.78 -19.17
C GLY A 408 -1.87 -7.54 -17.89
N TRP A 409 -0.97 -8.40 -17.41
CA TRP A 409 -1.10 -9.04 -16.10
C TRP A 409 -1.14 -7.99 -15.00
N ALA A 410 -2.25 -7.90 -14.27
CA ALA A 410 -2.43 -6.86 -13.27
C ALA A 410 -1.52 -7.06 -12.05
N GLY A 411 -1.34 -8.31 -11.62
CA GLY A 411 -0.44 -8.65 -10.53
C GLY A 411 -0.22 -10.15 -10.38
N ALA A 412 0.83 -10.46 -9.62
CA ALA A 412 1.30 -11.80 -9.28
C ALA A 412 1.48 -11.93 -7.76
N GLN A 413 1.49 -13.15 -7.23
CA GLN A 413 1.59 -13.40 -5.79
C GLN A 413 0.52 -12.64 -4.96
N GLN A 414 -0.70 -12.55 -5.50
CA GLN A 414 -1.85 -11.93 -4.86
C GLN A 414 -2.56 -12.97 -3.99
N MET A 415 -2.85 -12.63 -2.74
CA MET A 415 -3.49 -13.53 -1.77
C MET A 415 -4.82 -12.93 -1.32
N PHE A 416 -5.92 -13.64 -1.58
CA PHE A 416 -7.24 -13.33 -1.02
C PHE A 416 -7.51 -14.31 0.13
N TRP A 417 -7.56 -13.81 1.37
CA TRP A 417 -7.71 -14.62 2.57
C TRP A 417 -8.97 -14.23 3.35
N ASN A 418 -9.92 -15.15 3.48
CA ASN A 418 -11.18 -14.96 4.21
C ASN A 418 -11.96 -13.69 3.80
N THR A 419 -11.84 -13.30 2.54
CA THR A 419 -12.50 -12.12 1.98
C THR A 419 -13.98 -12.42 1.65
N GLU A 420 -14.78 -11.38 1.44
CA GLU A 420 -16.20 -11.51 1.03
C GLU A 420 -16.51 -10.47 -0.05
N HIS A 421 -16.52 -10.89 -1.32
CA HIS A 421 -16.87 -10.00 -2.43
C HIS A 421 -17.91 -10.65 -3.31
N ASP A 422 -18.93 -9.90 -3.72
CA ASP A 422 -20.04 -10.42 -4.52
C ASP A 422 -19.55 -11.24 -5.72
N THR A 423 -18.47 -10.75 -6.36
CA THR A 423 -17.77 -11.48 -7.42
C THR A 423 -16.26 -11.41 -7.26
N TYR A 424 -15.56 -12.49 -7.60
CA TYR A 424 -14.10 -12.49 -7.63
C TYR A 424 -13.51 -13.24 -8.82
N VAL A 425 -12.31 -12.82 -9.23
CA VAL A 425 -11.51 -13.43 -10.30
C VAL A 425 -10.10 -13.67 -9.76
N VAL A 426 -9.59 -14.89 -9.88
CA VAL A 426 -8.21 -15.24 -9.53
C VAL A 426 -7.61 -16.07 -10.65
N GLN A 427 -6.74 -15.45 -11.43
CA GLN A 427 -6.00 -16.11 -12.51
C GLN A 427 -4.53 -16.27 -12.12
N ALA A 428 -3.90 -17.34 -12.59
CA ALA A 428 -2.47 -17.58 -12.43
C ALA A 428 -1.69 -16.99 -13.62
N PRO A 429 -0.83 -15.98 -13.41
CA PRO A 429 0.11 -15.54 -14.43
C PRO A 429 1.13 -16.66 -14.74
N PRO A 430 1.65 -16.76 -15.98
CA PRO A 430 2.77 -17.67 -16.27
C PRO A 430 3.91 -17.45 -15.27
N PHE A 431 4.48 -18.55 -14.76
CA PHE A 431 5.59 -18.55 -13.80
C PHE A 431 5.31 -17.85 -12.46
N ALA A 432 4.03 -17.59 -12.15
CA ALA A 432 3.60 -17.09 -10.85
C ALA A 432 2.36 -17.84 -10.37
N MET A 433 1.92 -17.52 -9.16
CA MET A 433 0.68 -18.04 -8.60
C MET A 433 -0.05 -16.94 -7.82
N ASN A 434 -1.36 -16.88 -7.99
CA ASN A 434 -2.27 -16.10 -7.17
C ASN A 434 -3.19 -17.07 -6.41
N TRP A 435 -3.71 -16.65 -5.26
CA TRP A 435 -4.48 -17.49 -4.36
C TRP A 435 -5.78 -16.85 -3.91
N SER A 436 -6.76 -17.71 -3.67
CA SER A 436 -7.95 -17.41 -2.89
C SER A 436 -8.20 -18.55 -1.91
N VAL A 437 -8.27 -18.23 -0.62
CA VAL A 437 -8.52 -19.18 0.45
C VAL A 437 -9.63 -18.64 1.33
N GLY A 438 -10.72 -19.38 1.44
CA GLY A 438 -11.86 -19.03 2.30
C GLY A 438 -12.70 -17.85 1.79
N GLN A 439 -12.68 -17.61 0.49
CA GLN A 439 -13.43 -16.53 -0.15
C GLN A 439 -14.93 -16.82 -0.19
N VAL A 440 -15.74 -15.87 0.26
CA VAL A 440 -17.20 -15.88 0.13
C VAL A 440 -17.60 -14.97 -1.03
N GLY A 441 -18.48 -15.48 -1.91
CA GLY A 441 -18.92 -14.79 -3.13
C GLY A 441 -18.93 -15.68 -4.36
N THR A 442 -19.22 -15.10 -5.52
CA THR A 442 -19.32 -15.83 -6.79
C THR A 442 -18.00 -15.77 -7.55
N ILE A 443 -17.42 -16.91 -7.91
CA ILE A 443 -16.28 -16.94 -8.84
C ILE A 443 -16.75 -16.55 -10.24
N ALA A 444 -16.00 -15.70 -10.93
CA ALA A 444 -16.28 -15.31 -12.30
C ALA A 444 -15.08 -15.57 -13.22
N LEU A 445 -15.39 -15.69 -14.51
CA LEU A 445 -14.37 -15.66 -15.55
C LEU A 445 -13.70 -14.29 -15.61
N GLY A 446 -12.44 -14.27 -16.07
CA GLY A 446 -11.73 -13.02 -16.33
C GLY A 446 -12.48 -12.16 -17.35
N LYS A 447 -12.42 -10.84 -17.17
CA LYS A 447 -13.13 -9.88 -18.03
C LYS A 447 -12.64 -9.89 -19.49
N PHE A 448 -11.42 -10.35 -19.74
CA PHE A 448 -10.72 -10.20 -21.02
C PHE A 448 -10.39 -11.56 -21.65
N PRO A 449 -11.08 -11.98 -22.72
CA PRO A 449 -10.87 -13.28 -23.36
C PRO A 449 -9.56 -13.34 -24.19
N PRO A 450 -9.02 -14.54 -24.46
CA PRO A 450 -9.46 -15.85 -23.93
C PRO A 450 -9.32 -15.95 -22.41
N GLU A 451 -9.94 -16.98 -21.85
CA GLU A 451 -9.79 -17.28 -20.43
C GLU A 451 -8.33 -17.64 -20.09
N GLU A 452 -7.90 -17.30 -18.88
CA GLU A 452 -6.61 -17.72 -18.33
C GLU A 452 -6.85 -18.78 -17.25
N PRO A 453 -5.93 -19.74 -17.07
CA PRO A 453 -5.95 -20.67 -15.95
C PRO A 453 -6.17 -19.96 -14.61
N ALA A 454 -7.02 -20.57 -13.78
CA ALA A 454 -7.27 -20.12 -12.43
C ALA A 454 -5.99 -20.18 -11.58
N GLY A 455 -5.90 -19.31 -10.58
CA GLY A 455 -4.99 -19.50 -9.46
C GLY A 455 -5.44 -20.64 -8.54
N ILE A 456 -4.75 -20.81 -7.42
CA ILE A 456 -5.16 -21.78 -6.42
C ILE A 456 -6.36 -21.23 -5.67
N VAL A 457 -7.49 -21.92 -5.74
CA VAL A 457 -8.72 -21.57 -5.02
C VAL A 457 -9.06 -22.69 -4.05
N GLN A 458 -9.23 -22.36 -2.76
CA GLN A 458 -9.49 -23.31 -1.69
C GLN A 458 -10.64 -22.83 -0.80
N SER A 459 -11.46 -23.76 -0.32
CA SER A 459 -12.58 -23.49 0.60
C SER A 459 -13.53 -22.41 0.08
N MET A 460 -13.99 -22.54 -1.17
CA MET A 460 -14.94 -21.60 -1.77
C MET A 460 -16.24 -21.54 -0.98
N GLY A 461 -16.76 -20.34 -0.73
CA GLY A 461 -18.02 -20.12 -0.03
C GLY A 461 -17.95 -20.24 1.49
N GLN A 462 -16.78 -20.57 2.05
CA GLN A 462 -16.63 -20.80 3.49
C GLN A 462 -15.30 -20.23 4.00
N VAL A 463 -15.36 -19.36 5.00
CA VAL A 463 -14.16 -18.88 5.71
C VAL A 463 -13.42 -20.00 6.42
N VAL A 464 -12.10 -19.86 6.53
CA VAL A 464 -11.21 -20.83 7.18
C VAL A 464 -10.54 -20.25 8.43
N THR A 465 -9.96 -21.13 9.25
CA THR A 465 -9.04 -20.74 10.33
C THR A 465 -7.58 -20.82 9.86
N PRO A 466 -6.69 -19.90 10.27
CA PRO A 466 -6.94 -18.76 11.14
C PRO A 466 -7.79 -17.66 10.47
N ARG A 467 -8.41 -16.80 11.29
CA ARG A 467 -9.22 -15.69 10.78
C ARG A 467 -8.46 -14.81 9.80
N SER A 468 -7.17 -14.58 10.06
CA SER A 468 -6.29 -13.73 9.28
C SER A 468 -4.94 -14.40 9.10
N LEU A 469 -4.46 -14.39 7.85
CA LEU A 469 -3.12 -14.84 7.51
C LEU A 469 -2.07 -13.85 8.04
N TYR A 470 -2.32 -12.53 7.91
CA TYR A 470 -1.42 -11.50 8.41
C TYR A 470 -1.19 -11.63 9.92
N LEU A 471 -2.27 -11.73 10.70
CA LEU A 471 -2.17 -11.81 12.17
C LEU A 471 -1.54 -13.11 12.62
N GLN A 472 -1.80 -14.22 11.92
CA GLN A 472 -1.14 -15.48 12.24
C GLN A 472 0.34 -15.46 11.90
N GLN A 473 0.74 -14.92 10.73
CA GLN A 473 2.16 -14.73 10.39
C GLN A 473 2.86 -13.80 11.39
N LEU A 474 2.17 -12.75 11.84
CA LEU A 474 2.70 -11.82 12.83
C LEU A 474 2.91 -12.49 14.18
N ARG A 475 1.95 -13.30 14.63
CA ARG A 475 2.08 -14.14 15.83
C ARG A 475 3.23 -15.13 15.71
N ASP A 476 3.36 -15.80 14.58
CA ASP A 476 4.42 -16.78 14.35
C ASP A 476 5.81 -16.11 14.32
N ARG A 477 5.91 -14.87 13.83
CA ARG A 477 7.17 -14.11 13.77
C ARG A 477 7.56 -13.43 15.08
N LEU A 478 6.59 -12.81 15.79
CA LEU A 478 6.85 -11.89 16.92
C LEU A 478 6.06 -12.21 18.19
N GLY A 479 5.20 -13.23 18.19
CA GLY A 479 4.37 -13.62 19.33
C GLY A 479 3.05 -12.84 19.47
N GLU A 480 2.23 -13.24 20.45
CA GLU A 480 0.88 -12.70 20.66
C GLU A 480 0.85 -11.19 20.94
N GLN A 481 1.84 -10.67 21.67
CA GLN A 481 1.88 -9.24 22.00
C GLN A 481 1.96 -8.37 20.74
N ALA A 482 2.65 -8.82 19.69
CA ALA A 482 2.71 -8.10 18.42
C ALA A 482 1.33 -8.02 17.75
N VAL A 483 0.49 -9.07 17.87
CA VAL A 483 -0.90 -9.06 17.41
C VAL A 483 -1.72 -8.07 18.22
N VAL A 484 -1.60 -8.09 19.56
CA VAL A 484 -2.30 -7.16 20.46
C VAL A 484 -1.95 -5.71 20.14
N ASN A 485 -0.68 -5.42 19.83
CA ASN A 485 -0.20 -4.08 19.54
C ASN A 485 -0.85 -3.42 18.32
N VAL A 486 -1.32 -4.21 17.34
CA VAL A 486 -1.85 -3.72 16.06
C VAL A 486 -3.35 -3.94 15.87
N THR A 487 -4.02 -4.61 16.82
CA THR A 487 -5.44 -4.99 16.75
C THR A 487 -6.28 -4.42 17.89
N THR A 488 -7.57 -4.22 17.64
CA THR A 488 -8.57 -4.02 18.71
C THR A 488 -9.02 -5.35 19.31
N GLY A 489 -9.71 -5.33 20.45
CA GLY A 489 -10.33 -6.54 21.03
C GLY A 489 -11.28 -7.22 20.05
N ALA A 490 -12.20 -6.45 19.47
CA ALA A 490 -13.17 -6.94 18.48
C ALA A 490 -12.50 -7.61 17.25
N GLN A 491 -11.38 -7.06 16.74
CA GLN A 491 -10.63 -7.71 15.66
C GLN A 491 -10.03 -9.06 16.05
N ARG A 492 -9.67 -9.25 17.32
CA ARG A 492 -9.14 -10.55 17.77
C ARG A 492 -10.24 -11.59 17.93
N GLU A 493 -11.46 -11.13 18.23
CA GLU A 493 -12.64 -11.98 18.41
C GLU A 493 -13.31 -12.37 17.08
N GLY A 494 -13.19 -11.56 16.03
CA GLY A 494 -13.81 -11.91 14.75
C GLY A 494 -13.74 -10.83 13.67
N ARG A 495 -14.66 -10.93 12.71
CA ARG A 495 -14.89 -9.90 11.68
C ARG A 495 -15.54 -8.67 12.32
N ILE A 496 -15.18 -7.49 11.84
CA ILE A 496 -15.63 -6.20 12.41
C ILE A 496 -16.41 -5.33 11.41
N TRP A 497 -16.90 -5.91 10.31
CA TRP A 497 -17.56 -5.14 9.25
C TRP A 497 -18.83 -4.44 9.74
N ASP A 498 -19.60 -5.02 10.65
CA ASP A 498 -20.75 -4.36 11.26
C ASP A 498 -20.32 -3.10 12.02
N SER A 499 -19.24 -3.18 12.79
CA SER A 499 -18.66 -2.00 13.46
C SER A 499 -18.12 -0.95 12.48
N LEU A 500 -17.58 -1.38 11.33
CA LEU A 500 -17.14 -0.46 10.27
C LEU A 500 -18.32 0.20 9.55
N SER A 501 -19.43 -0.51 9.35
CA SER A 501 -20.63 0.06 8.72
C SER A 501 -21.29 1.17 9.53
N ALA A 502 -21.07 1.21 10.86
CA ALA A 502 -21.50 2.34 11.69
C ALA A 502 -20.89 3.68 11.24
N ARG A 503 -19.80 3.65 10.44
CA ARG A 503 -19.17 4.84 9.87
C ARG A 503 -19.89 5.41 8.63
N ALA A 504 -20.97 4.77 8.14
CA ALA A 504 -21.73 5.23 6.97
C ALA A 504 -22.38 6.61 7.15
N GLY A 505 -22.62 7.03 8.39
CA GLY A 505 -23.30 8.28 8.73
C GLY A 505 -22.39 9.37 9.34
N GLU A 506 -21.06 9.21 9.29
CA GLU A 506 -20.10 10.17 9.85
C GLU A 506 -20.06 11.56 9.20
#